data_AF-A0A941B690-F1
#
_entry.id   AF-A0A941B690-F1
#
_cell.length_a   1.000
_cell.length_b   1.000
_cell.length_c   1.000
_cell.angle_alpha   90.00
_cell.angle_beta   90.00
_cell.angle_gamma   90.00
#
_symmetry.space_group_name_H-M   'P 1'
#
loop_
_entity.id
_entity.type
_entity.pdbx_description
1 polymer ?
#
loop_
_entity_poly.entity_id
_entity_poly.type
_entity_poly.pdbx_seq_one_letter_code
_entity_poly.pdbx_strand_id
1 'polypeptide(L)'
;MNGTNALGEFLRARRALVRPQDAGIRGGGLRRVPGLRREEVAMLSGISADYYLRLEQGRDRNPSLQVLEALADVLHLDADATAHLIGLAQVRPSQAHRAGSADVRGRGAARRPETVPRDILQLMDAWPNNPAYVENKFTDVLASNALARALSPNHAPGSNIMRAVLLDESERELRRDWDQLTEAGIAALRANVGPDVDDPRLVELVGELSVRSERFRQLWGRHDVHPKQSRVLRLRHPKVGDFELYASKLGIVGADGLVLKVFQAAPGSRDAELLAILGSLAASGEADRDPAGSESRRAVEDQ
;
A
#
# COMPACT_ATOMS: atom_id res chain seq x y z
N MET A 1 17.95 4.62 -22.37
CA MET A 1 18.25 4.68 -20.92
C MET A 1 17.94 6.09 -20.44
N ASN A 2 16.69 6.35 -20.04
CA ASN A 2 16.34 7.56 -19.29
C ASN A 2 15.92 7.07 -17.91
N GLY A 3 16.65 7.45 -16.87
CA GLY A 3 16.22 7.22 -15.50
C GLY A 3 14.81 7.77 -15.31
N THR A 4 13.97 7.01 -14.61
CA THR A 4 12.57 7.30 -14.35
C THR A 4 12.44 8.71 -13.76
N ASN A 5 11.74 9.62 -14.44
CA ASN A 5 11.51 10.97 -13.90
C ASN A 5 10.31 10.95 -12.94
N ALA A 6 10.52 10.38 -11.76
CA ALA A 6 9.47 10.20 -10.75
C ALA A 6 8.77 11.51 -10.38
N LEU A 7 9.53 12.60 -10.26
CA LEU A 7 8.99 13.94 -10.01
C LEU A 7 8.04 14.38 -11.13
N GLY A 8 8.46 14.28 -12.39
CA GLY A 8 7.61 14.69 -13.51
C GLY A 8 6.41 13.78 -13.75
N GLU A 9 6.53 12.49 -13.44
CA GLU A 9 5.39 11.56 -13.44
C GLU A 9 4.36 11.95 -12.38
N PHE A 10 4.81 12.22 -11.16
CA PHE A 10 3.97 12.70 -10.07
C PHE A 10 3.26 14.01 -10.44
N LEU A 11 4.00 15.02 -10.92
CA LEU A 11 3.43 16.31 -11.33
C LEU A 11 2.37 16.14 -12.43
N ARG A 12 2.65 15.30 -13.44
CA ARG A 12 1.72 15.04 -14.54
C ARG A 12 0.45 14.36 -14.05
N ALA A 13 0.56 13.36 -13.19
CA ALA A 13 -0.56 12.63 -12.62
C ALA A 13 -1.44 13.56 -11.76
N ARG A 14 -0.84 14.30 -10.82
CA ARG A 14 -1.57 15.25 -9.96
C ARG A 14 -2.25 16.36 -10.76
N ARG A 15 -1.56 16.92 -11.76
CA ARG A 15 -2.12 17.94 -12.67
C ARG A 15 -3.36 17.44 -13.42
N ALA A 16 -3.38 16.18 -13.83
CA ALA A 16 -4.51 15.60 -14.55
C ALA A 16 -5.77 15.44 -13.67
N LEU A 17 -5.62 15.43 -12.35
CA LEU A 17 -6.71 15.24 -11.38
C LEU A 17 -7.35 16.56 -10.91
N VAL A 18 -6.58 17.66 -10.88
CA VAL A 18 -7.12 18.95 -10.43
C VAL A 18 -8.09 19.51 -11.45
N ARG A 19 -9.33 19.72 -11.03
CA ARG A 19 -10.33 20.34 -11.89
C ARG A 19 -10.03 21.83 -12.02
N PRO A 20 -10.11 22.40 -13.23
CA PRO A 20 -9.79 23.80 -13.43
C PRO A 20 -10.64 24.76 -12.59
N GLN A 21 -11.90 24.42 -12.30
CA GLN A 21 -12.77 25.27 -11.47
C GLN A 21 -12.27 25.36 -10.02
N ASP A 22 -11.73 24.27 -9.48
CA ASP A 22 -11.20 24.19 -8.12
C ASP A 22 -9.97 25.10 -7.97
N ALA A 23 -9.21 25.27 -9.06
CA ALA A 23 -8.05 26.17 -9.14
C ALA A 23 -8.42 27.60 -9.58
N GLY A 24 -9.70 27.97 -9.58
CA GLY A 24 -10.16 29.31 -9.96
C GLY A 24 -10.13 29.63 -11.46
N ILE A 25 -9.84 28.64 -12.32
CA ILE A 25 -9.84 28.80 -13.78
C ILE A 25 -11.26 28.63 -14.31
N ARG A 26 -11.86 29.73 -14.78
CA ARG A 26 -13.15 29.67 -15.49
C ARG A 26 -13.00 28.83 -16.76
N GLY A 27 -13.87 27.82 -16.93
CA GLY A 27 -13.82 26.94 -18.09
C GLY A 27 -14.02 27.72 -19.40
N GLY A 28 -13.02 27.69 -20.28
CA GLY A 28 -13.06 28.34 -21.59
C GLY A 28 -12.92 27.33 -22.73
N GLY A 29 -13.92 27.29 -23.62
CA GLY A 29 -13.91 26.58 -24.91
C GLY A 29 -13.84 25.04 -24.88
N LEU A 30 -13.72 24.43 -26.06
CA LEU A 30 -13.53 22.99 -26.29
C LEU A 30 -12.21 22.48 -25.66
N ARG A 31 -12.25 22.18 -24.36
CA ARG A 31 -11.11 21.68 -23.58
C ARG A 31 -10.87 20.20 -23.87
N ARG A 32 -9.62 19.83 -24.23
CA ARG A 32 -9.21 18.46 -24.59
C ARG A 32 -8.74 17.61 -23.40
N VAL A 33 -8.32 18.22 -22.29
CA VAL A 33 -7.83 17.52 -21.09
C VAL A 33 -8.75 17.81 -19.90
N PRO A 34 -9.12 16.83 -19.07
CA PRO A 34 -10.03 17.05 -17.96
C PRO A 34 -9.44 17.90 -16.84
N GLY A 35 -8.14 17.74 -16.55
CA GLY A 35 -7.41 18.50 -15.53
C GLY A 35 -6.77 19.78 -16.04
N LEU A 36 -5.86 20.34 -15.24
CA LEU A 36 -5.14 21.57 -15.56
C LEU A 36 -4.17 21.38 -16.76
N ARG A 37 -4.05 22.40 -17.60
CA ARG A 37 -3.01 22.53 -18.62
C ARG A 37 -1.69 22.92 -17.96
N ARG A 38 -0.57 22.63 -18.65
CA ARG A 38 0.77 23.04 -18.18
C ARG A 38 0.87 24.56 -17.99
N GLU A 39 0.32 25.30 -18.93
CA GLU A 39 0.28 26.77 -18.89
C GLU A 39 -0.55 27.29 -17.72
N GLU A 40 -1.67 26.63 -17.39
CA GLU A 40 -2.52 27.00 -16.26
C GLU A 40 -1.77 26.76 -14.93
N VAL A 41 -1.11 25.61 -14.77
CA VAL A 41 -0.29 25.34 -13.56
C VAL A 41 0.85 26.36 -13.44
N ALA A 42 1.60 26.58 -14.51
CA ALA A 42 2.74 27.49 -14.49
C ALA A 42 2.34 28.92 -14.14
N MET A 43 1.24 29.41 -14.71
CA MET A 43 0.67 30.72 -14.41
C MET A 43 0.27 30.83 -12.93
N LEU A 44 -0.45 29.84 -12.40
CA LEU A 44 -0.91 29.84 -11.01
C LEU A 44 0.25 29.71 -10.01
N SER A 45 1.31 28.98 -10.36
CA SER A 45 2.48 28.79 -9.49
C SER A 45 3.56 29.86 -9.69
N GLY A 46 3.32 30.89 -10.51
CA GLY A 46 4.28 31.98 -10.74
C GLY A 46 5.58 31.59 -11.45
N ILE A 47 5.56 30.52 -12.26
CA ILE A 47 6.72 30.05 -13.03
C ILE A 47 6.47 30.06 -14.54
N SER A 48 7.50 29.91 -15.36
CA SER A 48 7.32 29.80 -16.81
C SER A 48 6.77 28.43 -17.22
N ALA A 49 5.90 28.40 -18.25
CA ALA A 49 5.37 27.14 -18.79
C ALA A 49 6.48 26.20 -19.32
N ASP A 50 7.55 26.79 -19.86
CA ASP A 50 8.74 26.07 -20.32
C ASP A 50 9.52 25.44 -19.15
N TYR A 51 9.62 26.13 -18.00
CA TYR A 51 10.22 25.56 -16.80
C TYR A 51 9.39 24.39 -16.25
N TYR A 52 8.07 24.54 -16.15
CA TYR A 52 7.19 23.44 -15.72
C TYR A 52 7.29 22.23 -16.67
N LEU A 53 7.37 22.46 -17.98
CA LEU A 53 7.58 21.40 -18.96
C LEU A 53 8.91 20.67 -18.74
N ARG A 54 10.00 21.38 -18.45
CA ARG A 54 11.30 20.76 -18.15
C ARG A 54 11.29 19.92 -16.88
N LEU A 55 10.54 20.33 -15.85
CA LEU A 55 10.30 19.51 -14.65
C LEU A 55 9.57 18.20 -15.01
N GLU A 56 8.47 18.27 -15.78
CA GLU A 56 7.74 17.07 -16.23
C GLU A 56 8.60 16.13 -17.11
N GLN A 57 9.54 16.68 -17.87
CA GLN A 57 10.47 15.93 -18.74
C GLN A 57 11.73 15.45 -18.02
N GLY A 58 12.00 15.95 -16.81
CA GLY A 58 13.16 15.55 -16.01
C GLY A 58 14.47 16.19 -16.48
N ARG A 59 14.35 17.26 -17.27
CA ARG A 59 15.46 18.11 -17.74
C ARG A 59 15.89 19.09 -16.67
N ASP A 60 14.96 19.51 -15.81
CA ASP A 60 15.25 20.21 -14.55
C ASP A 60 14.97 19.27 -13.38
N ARG A 61 15.92 19.17 -12.45
CA ARG A 61 15.87 18.19 -11.34
C ARG A 61 15.97 18.82 -9.95
N ASN A 62 16.30 20.10 -9.86
CA ASN A 62 16.51 20.80 -8.60
C ASN A 62 15.61 22.05 -8.51
N PRO A 63 14.27 21.91 -8.52
CA PRO A 63 13.39 23.02 -8.18
C PRO A 63 13.66 23.49 -6.73
N SER A 64 13.49 24.78 -6.47
CA SER A 64 13.59 25.32 -5.12
C SER A 64 12.41 24.84 -4.27
N LEU A 65 12.57 24.85 -2.94
CA LEU A 65 11.48 24.54 -2.01
C LEU A 65 10.25 25.43 -2.26
N GLN A 66 10.47 26.73 -2.49
CA GLN A 66 9.40 27.69 -2.82
C GLN A 66 8.62 27.28 -4.09
N VAL A 67 9.30 26.79 -5.12
CA VAL A 67 8.63 26.28 -6.34
C VAL A 67 7.81 25.04 -6.01
N LEU A 68 8.33 24.13 -5.20
CA LEU A 68 7.64 22.90 -4.82
C LEU A 68 6.39 23.19 -3.97
N GLU A 69 6.47 24.14 -3.05
CA GLU A 69 5.33 24.62 -2.23
C GLU A 69 4.27 25.27 -3.12
N ALA A 70 4.65 26.19 -4.01
CA ALA A 70 3.71 26.81 -4.95
C ALA A 70 3.04 25.78 -5.87
N LEU A 71 3.78 24.75 -6.31
CA LEU A 71 3.21 23.65 -7.08
C LEU A 71 2.27 22.78 -6.24
N ALA A 72 2.60 22.51 -4.98
CA ALA A 72 1.74 21.76 -4.08
C ALA A 72 0.40 22.48 -3.84
N ASP A 73 0.44 23.80 -3.63
CA ASP A 73 -0.74 24.63 -3.44
C ASP A 73 -1.65 24.59 -4.68
N VAL A 74 -1.10 24.83 -5.87
CA VAL A 74 -1.86 24.80 -7.14
C VAL A 74 -2.42 23.42 -7.44
N LEU A 75 -1.69 22.37 -7.05
CA LEU A 75 -2.11 20.99 -7.27
C LEU A 75 -3.02 20.45 -6.15
N HIS A 76 -3.39 21.28 -5.18
CA HIS A 76 -4.22 20.95 -4.02
C HIS A 76 -3.70 19.70 -3.30
N LEU A 77 -2.40 19.63 -3.09
CA LEU A 77 -1.76 18.53 -2.37
C LEU A 77 -1.97 18.71 -0.86
N ASP A 78 -2.28 17.62 -0.17
CA ASP A 78 -2.24 17.59 1.28
C ASP A 78 -0.78 17.56 1.79
N ALA A 79 -0.62 17.57 3.12
CA ALA A 79 0.69 17.57 3.76
C ALA A 79 1.56 16.36 3.36
N ASP A 80 0.96 15.18 3.21
CA ASP A 80 1.67 13.95 2.90
C ASP A 80 2.13 13.91 1.44
N ALA A 81 1.25 14.29 0.51
CA ALA A 81 1.57 14.42 -0.91
C ALA A 81 2.60 15.54 -1.15
N THR A 82 2.55 16.62 -0.37
CA THR A 82 3.56 17.71 -0.41
C THR A 82 4.91 17.22 0.09
N ALA A 83 4.97 16.52 1.22
CA ALA A 83 6.21 15.93 1.73
C ALA A 83 6.81 14.94 0.72
N HIS A 84 5.97 14.14 0.05
CA HIS A 84 6.42 13.23 -1.00
C HIS A 84 6.96 13.98 -2.23
N LEU A 85 6.26 15.01 -2.70
CA LEU A 85 6.72 15.87 -3.80
C LEU A 85 8.12 16.44 -3.50
N ILE A 86 8.31 16.96 -2.29
CA ILE A 86 9.60 17.49 -1.83
C ILE A 86 10.66 16.39 -1.80
N GLY A 87 10.33 15.21 -1.26
CA GLY A 87 11.23 14.05 -1.25
C GLY A 87 11.68 13.63 -2.66
N LEU A 88 10.76 13.58 -3.63
CA LEU A 88 11.07 13.23 -5.02
C LEU A 88 12.06 14.21 -5.67
N ALA A 89 12.00 15.50 -5.33
CA ALA A 89 12.93 16.51 -5.84
C ALA A 89 14.32 16.43 -5.18
N GLN A 90 14.42 15.82 -4.01
CA GLN A 90 15.69 15.69 -3.27
C GLN A 90 16.45 14.41 -3.59
N VAL A 91 15.78 13.38 -4.15
CA VAL A 91 16.43 12.13 -4.56
C VAL A 91 17.38 12.39 -5.72
N ARG A 92 18.69 12.38 -5.42
CA ARG A 92 19.74 12.50 -6.43
C ARG A 92 19.91 11.15 -7.15
N PRO A 93 19.90 11.11 -8.51
CA PRO A 93 20.06 9.88 -9.29
C PRO A 93 21.44 9.18 -9.20
N SER A 94 22.22 9.39 -8.13
CA SER A 94 23.60 8.92 -8.01
C SER A 94 23.97 8.24 -6.69
N GLN A 95 23.00 7.97 -5.79
CA GLN A 95 23.27 7.21 -4.57
C GLN A 95 22.83 5.73 -4.63
N ALA A 96 21.87 5.39 -5.50
CA ALA A 96 21.43 4.00 -5.70
C ALA A 96 22.48 3.07 -6.35
N HIS A 97 23.61 3.60 -6.83
CA HIS A 97 24.66 2.80 -7.48
C HIS A 97 25.99 2.77 -6.71
N ARG A 98 26.12 3.45 -5.56
CA ARG A 98 27.40 3.50 -4.81
C ARG A 98 27.41 2.81 -3.45
N ALA A 99 26.25 2.34 -2.96
CA ALA A 99 26.18 1.53 -1.74
C ALA A 99 26.19 0.01 -1.99
N GLY A 100 26.38 -0.44 -3.24
CA GLY A 100 26.40 -1.87 -3.61
C GLY A 100 27.40 -2.25 -4.69
N SER A 101 28.31 -1.36 -5.11
CA SER A 101 29.33 -1.68 -6.11
C SER A 101 30.58 -2.27 -5.46
N ALA A 102 30.44 -3.45 -4.88
CA ALA A 102 31.49 -4.46 -4.84
C ALA A 102 30.81 -5.77 -5.25
N ASP A 103 31.19 -6.28 -6.43
CA ASP A 103 30.70 -7.50 -7.09
C ASP A 103 29.30 -7.51 -7.72
N VAL A 104 29.13 -6.72 -8.80
CA VAL A 104 28.14 -7.03 -9.84
C VAL A 104 28.83 -7.80 -10.98
N ARG A 105 29.18 -9.07 -10.72
CA ARG A 105 29.31 -10.16 -11.72
C ARG A 105 29.07 -11.51 -11.04
N GLY A 106 27.90 -11.70 -10.45
CA GLY A 106 27.50 -12.98 -9.86
C GLY A 106 26.05 -12.97 -9.45
N ARG A 107 25.36 -14.08 -9.71
CA ARG A 107 23.98 -14.41 -9.30
C ARG A 107 23.59 -13.80 -7.95
N GLY A 108 22.41 -13.16 -7.91
CA GLY A 108 21.62 -12.94 -6.69
C GLY A 108 22.34 -12.27 -5.53
N ALA A 109 22.26 -10.94 -5.43
CA ALA A 109 22.37 -10.28 -4.13
C ALA A 109 21.14 -10.69 -3.32
N ALA A 110 21.21 -11.83 -2.63
CA ALA A 110 20.19 -12.25 -1.69
C ALA A 110 20.01 -11.11 -0.68
N ARG A 111 18.87 -10.42 -0.76
CA ARG A 111 18.48 -9.38 0.19
C ARG A 111 18.65 -9.98 1.58
N ARG A 112 19.37 -9.30 2.48
CA ARG A 112 19.45 -9.77 3.88
C ARG A 112 18.01 -9.96 4.36
N PRO A 113 17.67 -11.12 4.96
CA PRO A 113 16.34 -11.34 5.47
C PRO A 113 16.00 -10.23 6.46
N GLU A 114 14.94 -9.47 6.17
CA GLU A 114 14.38 -8.54 7.14
C GLU A 114 13.96 -9.38 8.34
N THR A 115 14.57 -9.09 9.49
CA THR A 115 14.38 -9.89 10.70
C THR A 115 13.49 -9.12 11.66
N VAL A 116 12.39 -9.76 12.07
CA VAL A 116 11.50 -9.18 13.09
C VAL A 116 12.20 -9.26 14.45
N PRO A 117 12.29 -8.15 15.22
CA PRO A 117 12.86 -8.17 16.55
C PRO A 117 12.17 -9.18 17.47
N ARG A 118 12.96 -9.86 18.32
CA ARG A 118 12.48 -10.99 19.15
C ARG A 118 11.42 -10.56 20.16
N ASP A 119 11.56 -9.37 20.73
CA ASP A 119 10.61 -8.76 21.64
C ASP A 119 9.23 -8.52 21.00
N ILE A 120 9.20 -8.17 19.70
CA ILE A 120 7.95 -8.05 18.94
C ILE A 120 7.27 -9.41 18.76
N LEU A 121 8.04 -10.46 18.48
CA LEU A 121 7.48 -11.83 18.40
C LEU A 121 6.88 -12.26 19.74
N GLN A 122 7.61 -12.04 20.85
CA GLN A 122 7.11 -12.33 22.20
C GLN A 122 5.84 -11.54 22.55
N LEU A 123 5.78 -10.28 22.13
CA LEU A 123 4.60 -9.44 22.33
C LEU A 123 3.39 -9.98 21.56
N MET A 124 3.58 -10.41 20.32
CA MET A 124 2.50 -11.01 19.51
C MET A 124 1.99 -12.33 20.10
N ASP A 125 2.88 -13.14 20.67
CA ASP A 125 2.51 -14.38 21.36
C ASP A 125 1.71 -14.13 22.64
N ALA A 126 1.91 -12.98 23.29
CA ALA A 126 1.15 -12.55 24.47
C ALA A 126 -0.26 -12.04 24.15
N TRP A 127 -0.67 -11.99 22.87
CA TRP A 127 -1.99 -11.52 22.44
C TRP A 127 -2.85 -12.63 21.82
N PRO A 128 -3.38 -13.56 22.64
CA PRO A 128 -4.15 -14.69 22.13
C PRO A 128 -5.48 -14.28 21.47
N ASN A 129 -6.01 -13.10 21.83
CA ASN A 129 -7.31 -12.60 21.36
C ASN A 129 -7.18 -11.46 20.32
N ASN A 130 -5.96 -11.15 19.86
CA ASN A 130 -5.75 -10.10 18.87
C ASN A 130 -4.95 -10.65 17.70
N PRO A 131 -5.57 -10.79 16.50
CA PRO A 131 -4.80 -11.09 15.30
C PRO A 131 -3.69 -10.06 15.15
N ALA A 132 -2.47 -10.54 14.93
CA ALA A 132 -1.32 -9.67 14.75
C ALA A 132 -0.34 -10.23 13.71
N TYR A 133 0.22 -9.34 12.90
CA TYR A 133 1.28 -9.67 11.97
C TYR A 133 2.21 -8.48 11.73
N VAL A 134 3.45 -8.74 11.32
CA VAL A 134 4.44 -7.73 10.94
C VAL A 134 4.59 -7.73 9.43
N GLU A 135 4.57 -6.54 8.81
CA GLU A 135 4.85 -6.35 7.40
C GLU A 135 5.97 -5.33 7.16
N ASN A 136 6.66 -5.44 6.03
CA ASN A 136 7.64 -4.45 5.56
C ASN A 136 6.98 -3.31 4.75
N LYS A 137 7.79 -2.37 4.25
CA LYS A 137 7.32 -1.23 3.43
C LYS A 137 6.61 -1.65 2.12
N PHE A 138 6.84 -2.87 1.63
CA PHE A 138 6.19 -3.44 0.43
C PHE A 138 4.95 -4.28 0.76
N THR A 139 4.57 -4.36 2.04
CA THR A 139 3.48 -5.19 2.56
C THR A 139 3.73 -6.70 2.51
N ASP A 140 5.00 -7.12 2.44
CA ASP A 140 5.37 -8.52 2.66
C ASP A 140 5.24 -8.87 4.14
N VAL A 141 4.55 -9.96 4.46
CA VAL A 141 4.37 -10.44 5.82
C VAL A 141 5.62 -11.18 6.27
N LEU A 142 6.23 -10.73 7.37
CA LEU A 142 7.46 -11.30 7.93
C LEU A 142 7.19 -12.21 9.13
N ALA A 143 6.13 -11.94 9.90
CA ALA A 143 5.72 -12.74 11.05
C ALA A 143 4.22 -12.60 11.27
N SER A 144 3.57 -13.62 11.82
CA SER A 144 2.17 -13.55 12.25
C SER A 144 1.86 -14.51 13.39
N ASN A 145 0.88 -14.16 14.22
CA ASN A 145 0.33 -15.08 15.21
C ASN A 145 -0.74 -16.00 14.57
N ALA A 146 -1.12 -17.06 15.29
CA ALA A 146 -2.08 -18.05 14.79
C ALA A 146 -3.44 -17.43 14.44
N LEU A 147 -3.91 -16.48 15.24
CA LEU A 147 -5.20 -15.84 15.03
C LEU A 147 -5.22 -14.93 13.79
N ALA A 148 -4.11 -14.31 13.42
CA ALA A 148 -3.98 -13.61 12.14
C ALA A 148 -4.12 -14.55 10.94
N ARG A 149 -3.49 -15.73 11.01
CA ARG A 149 -3.62 -16.75 9.95
C ARG A 149 -5.01 -17.37 9.91
N ALA A 150 -5.68 -17.46 11.05
CA ALA A 150 -7.08 -17.87 11.12
C ALA A 150 -8.01 -16.83 10.47
N LEU A 151 -7.69 -15.54 10.58
CA LEU A 151 -8.45 -14.46 9.95
C LEU A 151 -8.33 -14.48 8.42
N SER A 152 -7.14 -14.80 7.92
CA SER A 152 -6.86 -15.04 6.50
C SER A 152 -5.57 -15.85 6.36
N PRO A 153 -5.53 -16.89 5.50
CA PRO A 153 -4.30 -17.60 5.17
C PRO A 153 -3.21 -16.68 4.60
N ASN A 154 -3.58 -15.59 3.93
CA ASN A 154 -2.66 -14.61 3.35
C ASN A 154 -1.97 -13.71 4.41
N HIS A 155 -2.32 -13.86 5.70
CA HIS A 155 -1.52 -13.31 6.79
C HIS A 155 -0.37 -14.24 7.22
N ALA A 156 -0.11 -15.34 6.52
CA ALA A 156 1.05 -16.18 6.76
C ALA A 156 2.35 -15.49 6.29
N PRO A 157 3.49 -15.70 6.98
CA PRO A 157 4.78 -15.15 6.53
C PRO A 157 5.13 -15.60 5.11
N GLY A 158 5.74 -14.70 4.32
CA GLY A 158 6.04 -14.91 2.90
C GLY A 158 4.93 -14.46 1.94
N SER A 159 3.74 -14.17 2.45
CA SER A 159 2.65 -13.56 1.67
C SER A 159 2.87 -12.08 1.45
N ASN A 160 2.27 -11.50 0.40
CA ASN A 160 2.22 -10.06 0.19
C ASN A 160 0.76 -9.58 0.27
N ILE A 161 0.46 -8.67 1.21
CA ILE A 161 -0.92 -8.26 1.50
C ILE A 161 -1.56 -7.55 0.31
N MET A 162 -0.84 -6.65 -0.36
CA MET A 162 -1.41 -5.95 -1.53
C MET A 162 -1.68 -6.91 -2.67
N ARG A 163 -0.80 -7.88 -2.91
CA ARG A 163 -1.01 -8.94 -3.91
C ARG A 163 -2.24 -9.78 -3.57
N ALA A 164 -2.33 -10.25 -2.33
CA ALA A 164 -3.45 -11.07 -1.89
C ALA A 164 -4.78 -10.31 -2.06
N VAL A 165 -4.89 -9.11 -1.49
CA VAL A 165 -6.13 -8.31 -1.56
C VAL A 165 -6.58 -8.02 -2.99
N LEU A 166 -5.65 -7.79 -3.93
CA LEU A 166 -6.00 -7.41 -5.30
C LEU A 166 -6.22 -8.58 -6.24
N LEU A 167 -5.65 -9.76 -5.97
CA LEU A 167 -5.58 -10.86 -6.93
C LEU A 167 -6.21 -12.17 -6.42
N ASP A 168 -6.44 -12.31 -5.11
CA ASP A 168 -7.09 -13.48 -4.50
C ASP A 168 -8.58 -13.18 -4.28
N GLU A 169 -9.45 -13.97 -4.89
CA GLU A 169 -10.90 -13.79 -4.78
C GLU A 169 -11.41 -13.99 -3.34
N SER A 170 -10.77 -14.88 -2.57
CA SER A 170 -11.15 -15.09 -1.17
C SER A 170 -10.92 -13.83 -0.32
N GLU A 171 -9.90 -13.02 -0.65
CA GLU A 171 -9.63 -11.76 0.03
C GLU A 171 -10.61 -10.66 -0.37
N ARG A 172 -11.14 -10.73 -1.59
CA ARG A 172 -12.20 -9.85 -2.10
C ARG A 172 -13.52 -10.14 -1.41
N GLU A 173 -13.90 -11.41 -1.30
CA GLU A 173 -15.11 -11.85 -0.61
C GLU A 173 -15.07 -11.59 0.89
N LEU A 174 -13.90 -11.76 1.51
CA LEU A 174 -13.67 -11.51 2.94
C LEU A 174 -13.87 -10.02 3.32
N ARG A 175 -13.66 -9.07 2.40
CA ARG A 175 -13.65 -7.62 2.71
C ARG A 175 -14.87 -6.90 2.15
N ARG A 176 -15.78 -6.50 3.05
CA ARG A 176 -16.97 -5.73 2.67
C ARG A 176 -16.62 -4.32 2.18
N ASP A 177 -15.51 -3.77 2.64
CA ASP A 177 -15.02 -2.43 2.32
C ASP A 177 -13.80 -2.43 1.37
N TRP A 178 -13.70 -3.46 0.52
CA TRP A 178 -12.54 -3.70 -0.34
C TRP A 178 -12.20 -2.53 -1.26
N ASP A 179 -13.21 -1.81 -1.78
CA ASP A 179 -12.96 -0.65 -2.64
C ASP A 179 -12.21 0.45 -1.87
N GLN A 180 -12.68 0.82 -0.68
CA GLN A 180 -11.99 1.81 0.17
C GLN A 180 -10.64 1.28 0.67
N LEU A 181 -10.55 -0.02 1.00
CA LEU A 181 -9.34 -0.65 1.51
C LEU A 181 -8.21 -0.66 0.48
N THR A 182 -8.53 -0.97 -0.78
CA THR A 182 -7.55 -1.01 -1.88
C THR A 182 -7.08 0.38 -2.28
N GLU A 183 -7.99 1.37 -2.32
CA GLU A 183 -7.62 2.77 -2.57
C GLU A 183 -6.65 3.29 -1.51
N ALA A 184 -7.01 3.16 -0.22
CA ALA A 184 -6.14 3.55 0.88
C ALA A 184 -4.84 2.71 0.93
N GLY A 185 -4.91 1.42 0.59
CA GLY A 185 -3.76 0.53 0.57
C GLY A 185 -2.72 0.90 -0.49
N ILE A 186 -3.16 1.27 -1.69
CA ILE A 186 -2.29 1.65 -2.81
C ILE A 186 -1.63 3.02 -2.54
N ALA A 187 -2.39 4.00 -2.05
CA ALA A 187 -1.83 5.29 -1.66
C ALA A 187 -0.79 5.15 -0.54
N ALA A 188 -1.05 4.25 0.42
CA ALA A 188 -0.12 3.95 1.50
C ALA A 188 1.12 3.18 1.06
N LEU A 189 1.01 2.28 0.08
CA LEU A 189 2.19 1.60 -0.47
C LEU A 189 3.18 2.64 -1.02
N ARG A 190 2.67 3.67 -1.73
CA ARG A 190 3.49 4.78 -2.24
C ARG A 190 4.09 5.63 -1.11
N ALA A 191 3.31 5.90 -0.06
CA ALA A 191 3.79 6.62 1.12
C ALA A 191 4.91 5.83 1.84
N ASN A 192 4.75 4.52 2.00
CA ASN A 192 5.68 3.65 2.73
C ASN A 192 7.04 3.52 2.03
N VAL A 193 7.06 3.41 0.69
CA VAL A 193 8.32 3.36 -0.06
C VAL A 193 8.98 4.73 -0.18
N GLY A 194 8.20 5.80 0.00
CA GLY A 194 8.70 7.17 -0.07
C GLY A 194 9.24 7.48 -1.47
N PRO A 195 10.29 8.32 -1.57
CA PRO A 195 10.80 8.75 -2.86
C PRO A 195 11.77 7.73 -3.50
N ASP A 196 12.07 6.61 -2.83
CA ASP A 196 12.88 5.51 -3.34
C ASP A 196 12.07 4.62 -4.31
N VAL A 197 11.83 5.15 -5.51
CA VAL A 197 10.97 4.51 -6.53
C VAL A 197 11.69 3.47 -7.39
N ASP A 198 13.01 3.41 -7.31
CA ASP A 198 13.85 2.51 -8.12
C ASP A 198 14.21 1.20 -7.38
N ASP A 199 13.68 0.97 -6.17
CA ASP A 199 13.86 -0.29 -5.44
C ASP A 199 13.35 -1.47 -6.29
N PRO A 200 14.20 -2.47 -6.60
CA PRO A 200 13.81 -3.58 -7.47
C PRO A 200 12.58 -4.35 -7.00
N ARG A 201 12.36 -4.47 -5.68
CA ARG A 201 11.18 -5.13 -5.12
C ARG A 201 9.90 -4.33 -5.38
N LEU A 202 9.98 -2.99 -5.30
CA LEU A 202 8.87 -2.13 -5.67
C LEU A 202 8.55 -2.26 -7.16
N VAL A 203 9.58 -2.19 -8.02
CA VAL A 203 9.42 -2.30 -9.47
C VAL A 203 8.76 -3.62 -9.85
N GLU A 204 9.21 -4.73 -9.26
CA GLU A 204 8.60 -6.06 -9.45
C GLU A 204 7.13 -6.07 -9.01
N LEU A 205 6.83 -5.64 -7.79
CA LEU A 205 5.47 -5.65 -7.24
C LEU A 205 4.52 -4.77 -8.07
N VAL A 206 4.94 -3.55 -8.39
CA VAL A 206 4.15 -2.60 -9.20
C VAL A 206 3.96 -3.15 -10.61
N GLY A 207 4.99 -3.73 -11.21
CA GLY A 207 4.91 -4.35 -12.54
C GLY A 207 3.90 -5.49 -12.57
N GLU A 208 3.98 -6.42 -11.61
CA GLU A 208 3.03 -7.54 -11.49
C GLU A 208 1.59 -7.04 -11.30
N LEU A 209 1.35 -6.20 -10.29
CA LEU A 209 0.01 -5.71 -9.96
C LEU A 209 -0.56 -4.85 -11.08
N SER A 210 0.28 -4.09 -11.78
CA SER A 210 -0.14 -3.33 -12.96
C SER A 210 -0.53 -4.25 -14.10
N VAL A 211 0.11 -5.40 -14.33
CA VAL A 211 -0.34 -6.32 -15.38
C VAL A 211 -1.65 -7.00 -14.98
N ARG A 212 -1.74 -7.45 -13.73
CA ARG A 212 -2.80 -8.38 -13.29
C ARG A 212 -4.05 -7.72 -12.71
N SER A 213 -4.00 -6.44 -12.33
CA SER A 213 -5.15 -5.73 -11.74
C SER A 213 -5.38 -4.38 -12.41
N GLU A 214 -6.51 -4.26 -13.11
CA GLU A 214 -6.92 -2.98 -13.70
C GLU A 214 -7.13 -1.91 -12.63
N ARG A 215 -7.76 -2.27 -11.52
CA ARG A 215 -7.97 -1.38 -10.39
C ARG A 215 -6.64 -0.83 -9.86
N PHE A 216 -5.63 -1.70 -9.72
CA PHE A 216 -4.30 -1.26 -9.30
C PHE A 216 -3.70 -0.27 -10.30
N ARG A 217 -3.75 -0.56 -11.60
CA ARG A 217 -3.24 0.37 -12.64
C ARG A 217 -3.87 1.75 -12.52
N GLN A 218 -5.20 1.80 -12.41
CA GLN A 218 -5.93 3.06 -12.33
C GLN A 218 -5.57 3.86 -11.07
N LEU A 219 -5.54 3.20 -9.90
CA LEU A 219 -5.25 3.87 -8.63
C LEU A 219 -3.77 4.24 -8.48
N TRP A 220 -2.86 3.37 -8.93
CA TRP A 220 -1.42 3.65 -8.92
C TRP A 220 -1.08 4.85 -9.82
N GLY A 221 -1.73 4.94 -10.98
CA GLY A 221 -1.58 6.04 -11.94
C GLY A 221 -2.13 7.40 -11.47
N ARG A 222 -2.93 7.44 -10.39
CA ARG A 222 -3.34 8.70 -9.73
C ARG A 222 -2.22 9.33 -8.89
N HIS A 223 -1.19 8.55 -8.55
CA HIS A 223 -0.10 8.96 -7.66
C HIS A 223 -0.61 9.55 -6.33
N ASP A 224 -1.72 9.01 -5.80
CA ASP A 224 -2.15 9.35 -4.45
C ASP A 224 -1.10 8.88 -3.43
N VAL A 225 -0.82 9.73 -2.44
CA VAL A 225 0.13 9.46 -1.36
C VAL A 225 -0.59 9.79 -0.07
N HIS A 226 -0.85 8.76 0.73
CA HIS A 226 -1.50 8.95 2.01
C HIS A 226 -1.05 7.83 2.95
N PRO A 227 -0.41 8.14 4.08
CA PRO A 227 -0.06 7.15 5.08
C PRO A 227 -1.30 6.38 5.50
N LYS A 228 -1.18 5.05 5.63
CA LYS A 228 -2.32 4.27 6.08
C LYS A 228 -2.56 4.52 7.55
N GLN A 229 -3.71 5.10 7.87
CA GLN A 229 -4.15 5.31 9.24
C GLN A 229 -4.84 4.06 9.81
N SER A 230 -4.98 4.04 11.14
CA SER A 230 -5.83 3.06 11.82
C SER A 230 -7.26 3.14 11.30
N ARG A 231 -7.94 1.99 11.19
CA ARG A 231 -9.30 1.94 10.61
C ARG A 231 -10.11 0.77 11.14
N VAL A 232 -11.42 0.86 11.01
CA VAL A 232 -12.30 -0.30 11.17
C VAL A 232 -12.25 -1.14 9.89
N LEU A 233 -11.90 -2.41 10.03
CA LEU A 233 -11.94 -3.43 8.99
C LEU A 233 -13.30 -4.13 9.07
N ARG A 234 -14.00 -4.18 7.94
CA ARG A 234 -15.34 -4.79 7.85
C ARG A 234 -15.23 -6.13 7.12
N LEU A 235 -15.36 -7.21 7.86
CA LEU A 235 -15.11 -8.55 7.37
C LEU A 235 -16.39 -9.36 7.20
N ARG A 236 -16.33 -10.32 6.28
CA ARG A 236 -17.25 -11.45 6.14
C ARG A 236 -16.43 -12.73 6.11
N HIS A 237 -16.19 -13.31 7.27
CA HIS A 237 -15.38 -14.52 7.35
C HIS A 237 -16.24 -15.77 7.11
N PRO A 238 -15.80 -16.73 6.28
CA PRO A 238 -16.63 -17.86 5.87
C PRO A 238 -17.11 -18.73 7.04
N LYS A 239 -16.38 -18.77 8.16
CA LYS A 239 -16.69 -19.61 9.32
C LYS A 239 -17.44 -18.93 10.45
N VAL A 240 -17.31 -17.61 10.59
CA VAL A 240 -17.87 -16.86 11.73
C VAL A 240 -18.78 -15.70 11.30
N GLY A 241 -18.94 -15.48 10.00
CA GLY A 241 -19.83 -14.46 9.44
C GLY A 241 -19.24 -13.06 9.47
N ASP A 242 -20.13 -12.06 9.54
CA ASP A 242 -19.78 -10.65 9.48
C ASP A 242 -19.33 -10.13 10.86
N PHE A 243 -18.19 -9.44 10.92
CA PHE A 243 -17.71 -8.75 12.11
C PHE A 243 -16.75 -7.61 11.78
N GLU A 244 -16.56 -6.71 12.74
CA GLU A 244 -15.71 -5.52 12.59
C GLU A 244 -14.52 -5.53 13.56
N LEU A 245 -13.34 -5.16 13.06
CA LEU A 245 -12.11 -5.07 13.85
C LEU A 245 -11.46 -3.71 13.69
N TYR A 246 -11.05 -3.10 14.79
CA TYR A 246 -10.15 -1.95 14.78
C TYR A 246 -8.74 -2.42 14.44
N ALA A 247 -8.22 -1.96 13.31
CA ALA A 247 -6.86 -2.21 12.86
C ALA A 247 -5.95 -1.06 13.29
N SER A 248 -4.97 -1.36 14.14
CA SER A 248 -3.91 -0.46 14.58
C SER A 248 -2.60 -0.78 13.87
N LYS A 249 -1.82 0.25 13.58
CA LYS A 249 -0.50 0.16 12.94
C LYS A 249 0.55 0.80 13.82
N LEU A 250 1.57 0.03 14.16
CA LEU A 250 2.64 0.44 15.05
C LEU A 250 3.97 0.29 14.33
N GLY A 251 4.68 1.39 14.08
CA GLY A 251 6.04 1.36 13.55
C GLY A 251 7.00 0.78 14.58
N ILE A 252 7.93 -0.08 14.15
CA ILE A 252 8.91 -0.70 15.03
C ILE A 252 10.19 0.14 15.04
N VAL A 253 10.52 0.72 16.20
CA VAL A 253 11.72 1.55 16.36
C VAL A 253 12.97 0.69 16.13
N GLY A 254 13.90 1.20 15.32
CA GLY A 254 15.15 0.50 14.99
C GLY A 254 15.00 -0.62 13.97
N ALA A 255 13.80 -0.83 13.41
CA ALA A 255 13.56 -1.74 12.29
C ALA A 255 12.90 -0.97 11.14
N ASP A 256 13.75 -0.35 10.31
CA ASP A 256 13.33 0.56 9.25
C ASP A 256 12.25 -0.04 8.35
N GLY A 257 11.10 0.63 8.29
CA GLY A 257 9.97 0.25 7.43
C GLY A 257 9.14 -0.94 7.91
N LEU A 258 9.46 -1.55 9.06
CA LEU A 258 8.62 -2.60 9.64
C LEU A 258 7.45 -2.01 10.42
N VAL A 259 6.27 -2.59 10.19
CA VAL A 259 5.02 -2.19 10.85
C VAL A 259 4.35 -3.41 11.43
N LEU A 260 4.07 -3.37 12.73
CA LEU A 260 3.19 -4.31 13.42
C LEU A 260 1.74 -3.88 13.20
N LYS A 261 0.94 -4.77 12.62
CA LYS A 261 -0.52 -4.64 12.53
C LYS A 261 -1.17 -5.46 13.62
N VAL A 262 -2.10 -4.85 14.34
CA VAL A 262 -2.90 -5.50 15.39
C VAL A 262 -4.37 -5.24 15.13
N PHE A 263 -5.19 -6.27 15.23
CA PHE A 263 -6.63 -6.18 15.07
C PHE A 263 -7.33 -6.41 16.40
N GLN A 264 -8.32 -5.57 16.72
CA GLN A 264 -8.99 -5.58 18.00
C GLN A 264 -10.50 -5.46 17.82
N ALA A 265 -11.26 -6.33 18.48
CA ALA A 265 -12.68 -6.13 18.69
C ALA A 265 -12.91 -5.30 19.96
N ALA A 266 -14.04 -4.58 20.03
CA ALA A 266 -14.40 -3.87 21.26
C ALA A 266 -14.61 -4.90 22.41
N PRO A 267 -14.04 -4.71 23.61
CA PRO A 267 -14.23 -5.65 24.72
C PRO A 267 -15.72 -5.86 25.05
N GLY A 268 -16.13 -7.12 25.25
CA GLY A 268 -17.52 -7.48 25.54
C GLY A 268 -18.50 -7.35 24.37
N SER A 269 -18.02 -7.06 23.16
CA SER A 269 -18.86 -7.00 21.96
C SER A 269 -19.05 -8.37 21.32
N ARG A 270 -20.08 -8.49 20.47
CA ARG A 270 -20.28 -9.64 19.58
C ARG A 270 -19.07 -9.91 18.69
N ASP A 271 -18.38 -8.89 18.22
CA ASP A 271 -17.18 -9.04 17.40
C ASP A 271 -16.04 -9.73 18.18
N ALA A 272 -15.95 -9.48 19.49
CA ALA A 272 -14.97 -10.14 20.37
C ALA A 272 -15.32 -11.62 20.58
N GLU A 273 -16.61 -11.94 20.72
CA GLU A 273 -17.08 -13.34 20.79
C GLU A 273 -16.79 -14.10 19.49
N LEU A 274 -17.09 -13.51 18.33
CA LEU A 274 -16.82 -14.11 17.02
C LEU A 274 -15.32 -14.32 16.79
N LEU A 275 -14.49 -13.38 17.23
CA LEU A 275 -13.03 -13.49 17.16
C LEU A 275 -12.50 -14.60 18.07
N ALA A 276 -13.07 -14.77 19.28
CA ALA A 276 -12.73 -15.87 20.18
C ALA A 276 -13.14 -17.23 19.58
N ILE A 277 -14.35 -17.33 19.00
CA ILE A 277 -14.83 -18.53 18.30
C ILE A 277 -13.86 -18.90 17.16
N LEU A 278 -13.43 -17.92 16.36
CA LEU A 278 -12.45 -18.14 15.30
C LEU A 278 -11.13 -18.71 15.85
N GLY A 279 -10.64 -18.17 16.97
CA GLY A 279 -9.46 -18.69 17.66
C GLY A 279 -9.61 -20.13 18.12
N SER A 280 -10.77 -20.49 18.68
CA SER A 280 -11.07 -21.87 19.07
C SER A 280 -11.10 -22.83 17.88
N LEU A 281 -11.78 -22.46 16.78
CA LEU A 281 -11.83 -23.27 15.55
C LEU A 281 -10.44 -23.51 14.96
N ALA A 282 -9.56 -22.50 15.03
CA ALA A 282 -8.18 -22.59 14.57
C ALA A 282 -7.35 -23.53 15.45
N ALA A 283 -7.50 -23.47 16.77
CA ALA A 283 -6.81 -24.37 17.69
C ALA A 283 -7.23 -25.84 17.53
N SER A 284 -8.50 -26.09 17.20
CA SER A 284 -9.05 -27.44 16.96
C SER A 284 -8.70 -28.03 15.58
N GLY A 285 -8.03 -27.28 14.70
CA GLY A 285 -7.72 -27.71 13.32
C GLY A 285 -8.94 -27.74 12.39
N GLU A 286 -10.09 -27.24 12.85
CA GLU A 286 -11.31 -27.14 12.05
C GLU A 286 -11.32 -25.89 11.14
N ALA A 287 -10.47 -24.91 11.42
CA ALA A 287 -10.25 -23.76 10.55
C ALA A 287 -9.67 -24.12 9.17
N ASP A 288 -9.05 -25.29 9.00
CA ASP A 288 -8.49 -25.74 7.72
C ASP A 288 -9.39 -26.75 6.98
N ARG A 289 -10.49 -27.19 7.60
CA ARG A 289 -11.46 -28.09 6.95
C ARG A 289 -12.48 -27.28 6.18
N ASP A 290 -12.51 -27.48 4.86
CA ASP A 290 -13.57 -26.97 4.00
C ASP A 290 -14.89 -27.69 4.30
N PRO A 291 -16.03 -26.98 4.47
CA PRO A 291 -17.32 -27.61 4.70
C PRO A 291 -17.83 -28.39 3.48
N ALA A 292 -17.26 -28.19 2.29
CA ALA A 292 -17.67 -28.88 1.06
C ALA A 292 -17.14 -30.33 0.93
N GLY A 293 -16.23 -30.77 1.79
CA GLY A 293 -15.57 -32.08 1.67
C GLY A 293 -16.17 -33.21 2.54
N SER A 294 -17.12 -32.92 3.42
CA SER A 294 -17.60 -33.88 4.43
C SER A 294 -18.80 -34.72 4.00
N GLU A 295 -19.53 -34.34 2.94
CA GLU A 295 -20.71 -35.10 2.49
C GLU A 295 -20.38 -36.28 1.57
N SER A 296 -19.19 -36.34 0.96
CA SER A 296 -18.86 -37.40 0.00
C SER A 296 -18.28 -38.68 0.60
N ARG A 297 -18.06 -38.76 1.93
CA ARG A 297 -17.47 -39.95 2.59
C ARG A 297 -18.46 -40.82 3.37
N ARG A 298 -19.75 -40.46 3.43
CA ARG A 298 -20.78 -41.28 4.11
C ARG A 298 -21.62 -42.17 3.19
N ALA A 299 -21.31 -42.25 1.89
CA ALA A 299 -22.12 -42.99 0.91
C ALA A 299 -21.44 -44.22 0.30
N VAL A 300 -20.33 -44.74 0.87
CA VAL A 300 -19.60 -45.90 0.30
C VAL A 300 -19.46 -47.08 1.28
N GLU A 301 -20.21 -47.12 2.39
CA GLU A 301 -20.20 -48.26 3.33
C GLU A 301 -21.54 -49.02 3.42
N ASP A 302 -22.42 -48.88 2.42
CA ASP A 302 -23.57 -49.78 2.25
C ASP A 302 -23.74 -50.15 0.76
N GLN A 303 -22.92 -51.10 0.30
CA GLN A 303 -23.24 -51.99 -0.82
C GLN A 303 -22.35 -53.24 -0.83
#